data_AF-D3VIZ2-F1
#
_entry.id   AF-D3VIZ2-F1
#
_cell.length_a   1.000
_cell.length_b   1.000
_cell.length_c   1.000
_cell.angle_alpha   90.00
_cell.angle_beta   90.00
_cell.angle_gamma   90.00
#
_symmetry.space_group_name_H-M   'P 1'
#
loop_
_entity.id
_entity.type
_entity.pdbx_description
1 polymer ?
#
loop_
_entity_poly.entity_id
_entity_poly.type
_entity_poly.pdbx_seq_one_letter_code
_entity_poly.pdbx_strand_id
1 'polypeptide(L)'
;MIVTNSTIYTISVSVNRWSTESGIGDGWIDIQPGDNGYWSRSDSRGYIVSIASAGETISYFALSDSAIVVYENSVQDDGKKIKPATDRYS
;
A
#
# COMPACT_ATOMS: atom_id res chain seq x y z
N MET A 1 -6.12 -1.36 -7.52
CA MET A 1 -5.13 -1.86 -6.54
C MET A 1 -5.84 -2.24 -5.25
N ILE A 2 -5.42 -3.32 -4.61
CA ILE A 2 -5.95 -3.80 -3.33
C ILE A 2 -4.80 -3.90 -2.32
N VAL A 3 -5.06 -3.52 -1.07
CA VAL A 3 -4.13 -3.73 0.06
C VAL A 3 -4.85 -4.55 1.13
N THR A 4 -4.32 -5.72 1.44
CA THR A 4 -4.87 -6.63 2.46
C THR A 4 -4.04 -6.59 3.72
N ASN A 5 -4.69 -6.43 4.87
CA ASN A 5 -4.04 -6.52 6.17
C ASN A 5 -4.08 -7.96 6.68
N SER A 6 -2.96 -8.68 6.58
CA SER A 6 -2.80 -10.02 7.15
C SER A 6 -2.07 -10.01 8.50
N THR A 7 -1.93 -8.83 9.11
CA THR A 7 -1.37 -8.68 10.45
C THR A 7 -2.44 -8.85 11.53
N ILE A 8 -2.02 -9.00 12.78
CA ILE A 8 -2.93 -9.04 13.95
C ILE A 8 -3.37 -7.66 14.48
N TYR A 9 -2.90 -6.56 13.90
CA TYR A 9 -3.21 -5.19 14.34
C TYR A 9 -3.78 -4.35 13.20
N THR A 10 -4.49 -3.27 13.52
CA THR A 10 -4.94 -2.30 12.52
C THR A 10 -3.73 -1.61 11.88
N ILE A 11 -3.73 -1.50 10.55
CA ILE A 11 -2.75 -0.70 9.80
C ILE A 11 -3.45 0.51 9.19
N SER A 12 -2.74 1.63 9.01
CA SER A 12 -3.24 2.76 8.24
C SER A 12 -2.50 2.79 6.90
N VAL A 13 -3.23 2.94 5.80
CA VAL A 13 -2.66 2.92 4.44
C VAL A 13 -3.06 4.18 3.70
N SER A 14 -2.09 4.79 3.02
CA SER A 14 -2.31 5.90 2.10
C SER A 14 -1.66 5.57 0.76
N VAL A 15 -2.32 5.97 -0.32
CA VAL A 15 -1.83 5.75 -1.69
C VAL A 15 -1.88 7.08 -2.41
N ASN A 16 -0.74 7.53 -2.91
CA ASN A 16 -0.71 8.79 -3.64
C ASN A 16 -1.63 8.74 -4.88
N ARG A 17 -1.97 9.92 -5.38
CA ARG A 17 -2.77 10.08 -6.59
C ARG A 17 -2.06 11.06 -7.52
N TRP A 18 -2.13 10.81 -8.81
CA TRP A 18 -1.67 11.77 -9.81
C TRP A 18 -2.74 12.84 -10.04
N SER A 19 -2.34 14.08 -10.33
CA SER A 19 -3.27 15.19 -10.60
C SER A 19 -4.21 14.95 -11.78
N THR A 20 -3.87 13.99 -12.64
CA THR A 20 -4.66 13.54 -13.78
C THR A 20 -5.80 12.58 -13.41
N GLU A 21 -5.89 12.13 -12.16
CA GLU A 21 -6.91 11.16 -11.69
C GLU A 21 -7.96 11.81 -10.77
N SER A 22 -9.24 11.48 -10.98
CA SER A 22 -10.37 11.92 -10.13
C SER A 22 -10.75 10.85 -9.10
N GLY A 23 -11.41 11.22 -7.99
CA GLY A 23 -11.89 10.29 -6.96
C GLY A 23 -11.52 10.65 -5.52
N ILE A 24 -12.08 9.89 -4.57
CA ILE A 24 -11.83 9.94 -3.12
C ILE A 24 -10.58 9.10 -2.80
N GLY A 25 -9.72 9.57 -1.89
CA GLY A 25 -8.66 8.72 -1.31
C GLY A 25 -7.27 9.35 -1.24
N ASP A 26 -7.17 10.62 -0.84
CA ASP A 26 -5.89 11.30 -0.60
C ASP A 26 -5.46 11.24 0.88
N GLY A 27 -6.14 10.42 1.70
CA GLY A 27 -5.91 10.30 3.14
C GLY A 27 -5.53 8.89 3.58
N TRP A 28 -5.15 8.78 4.84
CA TRP A 28 -4.93 7.50 5.50
C TRP A 28 -6.26 6.78 5.74
N ILE A 29 -6.29 5.49 5.41
CA ILE A 29 -7.44 4.60 5.63
C ILE A 29 -6.98 3.47 6.53
N ASP A 30 -7.69 3.28 7.64
CA ASP A 30 -7.44 2.17 8.56
C ASP A 30 -8.03 0.87 8.00
N ILE A 31 -7.24 -0.19 8.02
CA ILE A 31 -7.63 -1.54 7.61
C ILE A 31 -7.51 -2.46 8.82
N GLN A 32 -8.62 -3.07 9.24
CA GLN A 32 -8.65 -4.00 10.36
C GLN A 32 -7.94 -5.33 10.01
N PRO A 33 -7.49 -6.11 11.01
CA PRO A 33 -6.96 -7.44 10.78
C PRO A 33 -7.91 -8.32 9.94
N GLY A 34 -7.40 -8.86 8.84
CA GLY A 34 -8.16 -9.71 7.91
C GLY A 34 -8.95 -8.96 6.84
N ASP A 35 -9.07 -7.64 6.94
CA ASP A 35 -9.78 -6.80 5.95
C ASP A 35 -8.83 -6.33 4.83
N ASN A 36 -9.44 -5.69 3.83
CA ASN A 36 -8.72 -5.05 2.73
C ASN A 36 -9.27 -3.65 2.44
N GLY A 37 -8.39 -2.81 1.91
CA GLY A 37 -8.72 -1.53 1.31
C GLY A 37 -8.57 -1.58 -0.21
N TYR A 38 -9.40 -0.80 -0.90
CA TYR A 38 -9.36 -0.66 -2.35
C TYR A 38 -9.06 0.78 -2.76
N TRP A 39 -8.12 0.93 -3.69
CA TRP A 39 -7.82 2.21 -4.33
C TRP A 39 -8.07 2.11 -5.83
N SER A 40 -8.99 2.94 -6.31
CA SER A 40 -9.21 3.16 -7.73
C SER A 40 -8.03 3.97 -8.28
N ARG A 41 -7.15 3.28 -9.01
CA ARG A 41 -5.91 3.79 -9.59
C ARG A 41 -5.80 3.24 -11.01
N SER A 42 -5.40 4.06 -11.96
CA SER A 42 -5.48 3.78 -13.40
C SER A 42 -4.24 4.22 -14.18
N ASP A 43 -3.41 5.10 -13.61
CA ASP A 43 -2.19 5.58 -14.21
C ASP A 43 -1.09 4.50 -14.23
N SER A 44 -0.51 4.28 -15.41
CA SER A 44 0.47 3.23 -15.64
C SER A 44 1.86 3.52 -15.06
N ARG A 45 2.12 4.75 -14.60
CA ARG A 45 3.41 5.11 -13.97
C ARG A 45 3.58 4.50 -12.58
N GLY A 46 2.51 3.97 -12.00
CA GLY A 46 2.50 3.41 -10.66
C GLY A 46 2.39 4.47 -9.57
N TYR A 47 2.51 3.99 -8.34
CA TYR A 47 2.11 4.68 -7.12
C TYR A 47 3.06 4.39 -5.97
N ILE A 48 3.02 5.29 -4.99
CA ILE A 48 3.61 5.12 -3.68
C ILE A 48 2.48 4.75 -2.71
N VAL A 49 2.64 3.58 -2.11
CA VAL A 49 1.78 3.05 -1.05
C VAL A 49 2.53 3.21 0.27
N SER A 50 2.04 4.10 1.13
CA SER A 50 2.57 4.29 2.48
C SER A 50 1.72 3.50 3.46
N ILE A 51 2.39 2.69 4.28
CA ILE A 51 1.77 1.85 5.30
C ILE A 51 2.32 2.29 6.65
N ALA A 52 1.43 2.71 7.54
CA ALA A 52 1.73 3.01 8.92
C ALA A 52 1.29 1.85 9.82
N SER A 53 2.23 1.36 10.63
CA SER A 53 2.02 0.23 11.54
C SER A 53 3.02 0.32 12.69
N ALA A 54 2.58 -0.01 13.91
CA ALA A 54 3.44 -0.07 15.10
C ALA A 54 4.30 1.18 15.35
N GLY A 55 3.82 2.37 14.94
CA GLY A 55 4.55 3.64 15.08
C GLY A 55 5.56 3.93 13.97
N GLU A 56 5.72 3.03 13.00
CA GLU A 56 6.57 3.23 11.82
C GLU A 56 5.72 3.51 10.59
N THR A 57 6.29 4.22 9.61
CA THR A 57 5.67 4.42 8.30
C THR A 57 6.67 4.04 7.21
N ILE A 58 6.32 3.05 6.40
CA ILE A 58 7.16 2.53 5.33
C ILE A 58 6.40 2.67 4.02
N SER A 59 7.09 3.13 2.97
CA SER A 59 6.50 3.32 1.65
C SER A 59 7.02 2.31 0.64
N TYR A 60 6.16 1.89 -0.27
CA TYR A 60 6.41 0.88 -1.30
C TYR A 60 5.97 1.40 -2.66
N PHE A 61 6.60 0.90 -3.73
CA PHE A 61 6.14 1.14 -5.09
C PHE A 61 5.13 0.05 -5.49
N ALA A 62 4.05 0.45 -6.16
CA ALA A 62 3.01 -0.47 -6.65
C ALA A 62 2.41 0.02 -7.97
N LEU A 63 1.85 -0.91 -8.74
CA LEU A 63 1.11 -0.62 -9.97
C LEU A 63 -0.39 -0.51 -9.69
N SER A 64 -1.14 -0.02 -10.68
CA SER A 64 -2.60 0.17 -10.56
C SER A 64 -3.35 -1.14 -10.31
N ASP A 65 -2.82 -2.27 -10.78
CA ASP A 65 -3.34 -3.62 -10.66
C ASP A 65 -2.71 -4.46 -9.53
N SER A 66 -1.74 -3.93 -8.80
CA SER A 66 -1.07 -4.62 -7.69
C SER A 66 -2.05 -5.16 -6.64
N ALA A 67 -1.74 -6.36 -6.14
CA ALA A 67 -2.37 -6.98 -4.98
C ALA A 67 -1.37 -7.06 -3.81
N ILE A 68 -1.44 -6.06 -2.94
CA ILE A 68 -0.51 -5.92 -1.81
C ILE A 68 -1.04 -6.69 -0.60
N VAL A 69 -0.17 -7.45 0.05
CA VAL A 69 -0.45 -8.12 1.32
C VAL A 69 0.57 -7.72 2.37
N VAL A 70 0.08 -7.22 3.50
CA VAL A 70 0.89 -6.76 4.63
C VAL A 70 0.91 -7.84 5.70
N TYR A 71 2.10 -8.36 5.99
CA TYR A 71 2.39 -9.27 7.11
C TYR A 71 3.23 -8.54 8.16
N GLU A 72 3.38 -9.13 9.35
CA GLU A 72 4.07 -8.50 10.48
C GLU A 72 5.50 -8.06 10.16
N ASN A 73 6.20 -8.82 9.30
CA ASN A 73 7.62 -8.61 9.00
C ASN A 73 7.93 -8.51 7.49
N SER A 74 6.90 -8.39 6.65
CA SER A 74 7.08 -8.29 5.21
C SER A 74 5.85 -7.74 4.50
N VAL A 75 6.09 -7.07 3.38
CA VAL A 75 5.04 -6.72 2.42
C VAL A 75 5.28 -7.50 1.14
N GLN A 76 4.20 -8.02 0.55
CA GLN A 76 4.22 -8.68 -0.75
C GLN A 76 3.39 -7.90 -1.75
N ASP A 77 3.80 -7.95 -3.02
CA ASP A 77 3.01 -7.57 -4.18
C ASP A 77 2.92 -8.78 -5.12
N ASP A 78 1.70 -9.21 -5.44
CA ASP A 78 1.41 -10.39 -6.26
C ASP A 78 2.19 -11.65 -5.80
N GLY A 79 2.24 -11.86 -4.48
CA GLY A 79 2.91 -13.00 -3.84
C GLY A 79 4.44 -12.89 -3.77
N LYS A 80 5.04 -11.80 -4.23
CA LYS A 80 6.48 -11.56 -4.15
C LYS A 80 6.80 -10.56 -3.06
N LYS A 81 7.73 -10.89 -2.16
CA LYS A 81 8.21 -9.94 -1.15
C LYS A 81 8.84 -8.73 -1.82
N ILE A 82 8.37 -7.54 -1.47
CA ILE A 82 8.88 -6.26 -1.97
C ILE A 82 9.69 -5.55 -0.88
N LYS A 83 10.59 -4.68 -1.35
CA LYS A 83 11.41 -3.83 -0.49
C LYS A 83 10.79 -2.43 -0.39
N PRO A 84 11.09 -1.67 0.68
CA PRO A 84 10.73 -0.27 0.77
C PRO A 84 11.20 0.51 -0.46
N ALA A 85 10.42 1.48 -0.91
CA ALA A 85 10.75 2.36 -2.05
C ALA A 85 12.03 3.18 -1.82
N THR A 86 12.47 3.34 -0.57
CA THR A 86 13.71 3.98 -0.16
C THR A 86 14.94 3.09 -0.37
N ASP A 87 14.76 1.77 -0.50
CA ASP A 87 15.86 0.78 -0.61
C ASP A 87 16.41 0.68 -2.05
N ARG A 88 16.40 1.79 -2.80
CA ARG A 88 16.65 1.85 -4.25
C ARG A 88 18.13 1.68 -4.63
N TYR A 89 19.02 1.56 -3.64
CA TYR A 89 20.48 1.53 -3.83
C TYR A 89 21.21 0.42 -3.04
N SER A 90 20.50 -0.55 -2.45
CA SER A 90 21.12 -1.66 -1.70
C SER A 90 21.53 -2.82 -2.59
#